data_AF-A0A1L8SW56-F1
#
_entry.id   AF-A0A1L8SW56-F1
#
_cell.length_a   1.000
_cell.length_b   1.000
_cell.length_c   1.000
_cell.angle_alpha   90.00
_cell.angle_beta   90.00
_cell.angle_gamma   90.00
#
_symmetry.space_group_name_H-M   'P 1'
#
loop_
_entity.id
_entity.type
_entity.pdbx_description
1 polymer ?
#
loop_
_entity_poly.entity_id
_entity_poly.type
_entity_poly.pdbx_seq_one_letter_code
_entity_poly.pdbx_strand_id
1 'polypeptide(L)'
;MKKHGLRIVVFVVTTLIVYFAKLQLQPELPMSIARGLGAFIAVLAILYVLMELRFNLPFFYGQSQSAGSNANGAVIAGLGIGIATLRLPEVGIFILVGIAFYLVLLKVVPKRRGRKTV
;
A
#
# COMPACT_ATOMS: atom_id res chain seq x y z
N MET A 1 18.61 -1.35 -0.84
CA MET A 1 17.82 -2.35 -0.08
C MET A 1 16.98 -1.75 1.05
N LYS A 2 17.50 -0.85 1.91
CA LYS A 2 16.78 -0.33 3.10
C LYS A 2 15.37 0.26 2.83
N LYS A 3 15.16 0.95 1.70
CA LYS A 3 13.91 1.68 1.39
C LYS A 3 12.72 0.77 1.03
N HIS A 4 12.94 -0.34 0.34
CA HIS A 4 11.85 -1.24 -0.07
C HIS A 4 11.40 -2.16 1.09
N GLY A 5 12.34 -2.59 1.94
CA GLY A 5 12.02 -3.31 3.17
C GLY A 5 11.14 -2.49 4.10
N LEU A 6 11.45 -1.20 4.28
CA LEU A 6 10.63 -0.29 5.08
C LEU A 6 9.17 -0.21 4.59
N ARG A 7 8.95 -0.17 3.26
CA ARG A 7 7.59 -0.14 2.69
C ARG A 7 6.81 -1.41 2.95
N ILE A 8 7.46 -2.57 2.86
CA ILE A 8 6.86 -3.86 3.19
C ILE A 8 6.48 -3.90 4.67
N VAL A 9 7.39 -3.46 5.55
CA VAL A 9 7.12 -3.38 7.00
C VAL A 9 5.94 -2.45 7.28
N VAL A 10 5.93 -1.24 6.70
CA VAL A 10 4.82 -0.28 6.87
C VAL A 10 3.50 -0.87 6.37
N PHE A 11 3.48 -1.52 5.20
CA PHE A 11 2.29 -2.18 4.67
C PHE A 11 1.74 -3.23 5.65
N VAL A 12 2.60 -4.13 6.14
CA VAL A 12 2.22 -5.20 7.08
C VAL A 12 1.71 -4.60 8.39
N VAL A 13 2.46 -3.66 8.98
CA VAL A 13 2.11 -3.02 10.26
C VAL A 13 0.79 -2.27 10.15
N THR A 14 0.60 -1.46 9.10
CA THR A 14 -0.66 -0.73 8.89
C THR A 14 -1.83 -1.70 8.69
N THR A 15 -1.64 -2.77 7.91
CA THR A 15 -2.69 -3.79 7.70
C THR A 15 -3.15 -4.39 9.02
N LEU A 16 -2.21 -4.80 9.87
CA LEU A 16 -2.50 -5.42 11.16
C LEU A 16 -3.15 -4.43 12.14
N ILE A 17 -2.61 -3.21 12.26
CA ILE A 17 -3.19 -2.16 13.12
C ILE A 17 -4.64 -1.91 12.74
N VAL A 18 -4.92 -1.73 11.45
CA VAL A 18 -6.27 -1.43 10.95
C VAL A 18 -7.21 -2.62 11.18
N TYR A 19 -6.73 -3.84 10.92
CA TYR A 19 -7.48 -5.06 11.18
C TYR A 19 -7.89 -5.17 12.66
N PHE A 20 -6.94 -5.00 13.60
CA PHE A 20 -7.23 -5.10 15.03
C PHE A 20 -8.07 -3.93 15.55
N ALA A 21 -7.80 -2.71 15.11
CA ALA A 21 -8.60 -1.54 15.47
C ALA A 21 -10.08 -1.73 15.06
N LYS A 22 -10.31 -2.25 13.86
CA LYS A 22 -11.65 -2.59 13.39
C LYS A 22 -12.36 -3.62 14.28
N LEU A 23 -11.66 -4.64 14.77
CA LEU A 23 -12.27 -5.63 15.68
C LEU A 23 -12.73 -4.98 16.99
N GLN A 24 -12.04 -3.93 17.46
CA GLN A 24 -12.43 -3.17 18.65
C GLN A 24 -13.56 -2.17 18.39
N LEU A 25 -13.62 -1.60 17.19
CA LEU A 25 -14.60 -0.58 16.82
C LEU A 25 -15.99 -1.14 16.46
N GLN A 26 -16.15 -2.47 16.40
CA GLN A 26 -17.39 -3.18 16.05
C GLN A 26 -18.25 -2.45 15.00
N PRO A 27 -17.69 -2.11 13.82
CA PRO A 27 -18.46 -1.32 12.87
C PRO A 27 -19.66 -2.13 12.37
N GLU A 28 -20.86 -1.57 12.54
CA GLU A 28 -22.14 -1.98 11.93
C GLU A 28 -22.12 -1.79 10.39
N LEU A 29 -20.95 -1.90 9.75
CA LEU A 29 -20.83 -1.80 8.31
C LEU A 29 -21.20 -3.14 7.68
N PRO A 30 -22.18 -3.19 6.77
CA PRO A 30 -22.50 -4.41 6.05
C PRO A 30 -21.24 -5.01 5.42
N MET A 31 -21.08 -6.32 5.61
CA MET A 31 -19.93 -7.11 5.16
C MET A 31 -19.56 -6.83 3.69
N SER A 32 -20.57 -6.69 2.83
CA SER A 32 -20.42 -6.38 1.40
C SER A 32 -19.83 -4.99 1.16
N ILE A 33 -20.30 -3.98 1.89
CA ILE A 33 -19.84 -2.59 1.79
C ILE A 33 -18.40 -2.48 2.28
N ALA A 34 -18.08 -3.09 3.43
CA ALA A 34 -16.72 -3.07 3.97
C ALA A 34 -15.70 -3.76 3.03
N ARG A 35 -16.10 -4.87 2.40
CA ARG A 35 -15.28 -5.54 1.37
C ARG A 35 -15.11 -4.68 0.13
N GLY A 36 -16.19 -4.08 -0.38
CA GLY A 36 -16.14 -3.20 -1.54
C GLY A 36 -15.24 -1.99 -1.31
N LEU A 37 -15.38 -1.32 -0.16
CA LEU A 37 -14.58 -0.18 0.23
C LEU A 37 -13.10 -0.56 0.43
N GLY A 38 -12.83 -1.67 1.12
CA GLY A 38 -11.47 -2.16 1.33
C GLY A 38 -10.77 -2.52 0.01
N ALA A 39 -11.48 -3.19 -0.90
CA ALA A 39 -10.97 -3.52 -2.23
C ALA A 39 -10.68 -2.27 -3.07
N PHE A 40 -11.61 -1.30 -3.07
CA PHE A 40 -11.43 -0.03 -3.78
C PHE A 40 -10.20 0.73 -3.28
N ILE A 41 -10.03 0.84 -1.95
CA ILE A 41 -8.87 1.50 -1.33
C ILE A 41 -7.56 0.75 -1.68
N ALA A 42 -7.56 -0.58 -1.66
CA ALA A 42 -6.40 -1.38 -2.02
C ALA A 42 -6.01 -1.21 -3.50
N VAL A 43 -6.97 -1.13 -4.41
CA VAL A 43 -6.74 -0.87 -5.84
C VAL A 43 -6.16 0.54 -6.04
N LEU A 44 -6.73 1.56 -5.39
CA LEU A 44 -6.17 2.92 -5.44
C LEU A 44 -4.72 2.94 -4.95
N ALA A 45 -4.41 2.22 -3.88
CA ALA A 45 -3.05 2.11 -3.38
C ALA A 45 -2.08 1.51 -4.40
N ILE A 46 -2.50 0.47 -5.11
CA ILE A 46 -1.71 -0.15 -6.19
C ILE A 46 -1.44 0.86 -7.30
N LEU A 47 -2.47 1.58 -7.76
CA LEU A 47 -2.34 2.62 -8.78
C LEU A 47 -1.37 3.73 -8.32
N TYR A 48 -1.42 4.12 -7.05
CA TYR A 48 -0.48 5.08 -6.48
C TYR A 48 0.95 4.55 -6.45
N VAL A 49 1.18 3.32 -6.01
CA VAL A 49 2.51 2.69 -6.03
C VAL A 49 3.05 2.62 -7.46
N LEU A 50 2.22 2.28 -8.44
CA LEU A 50 2.61 2.25 -9.86
C LEU A 50 3.00 3.64 -10.38
N MET A 51 2.16 4.64 -10.13
CA MET A 51 2.44 6.04 -10.51
C MET A 51 3.73 6.54 -9.85
N GLU A 52 3.93 6.22 -8.57
CA GLU A 52 5.11 6.60 -7.83
C GLU A 52 6.37 5.95 -8.41
N LEU A 53 6.36 4.63 -8.62
CA LEU A 53 7.50 3.90 -9.18
C LEU A 53 7.85 4.39 -10.60
N ARG A 54 6.85 4.76 -11.40
CA ARG A 54 7.03 5.19 -12.79
C ARG A 54 7.43 6.65 -12.95
N PHE A 55 6.85 7.54 -12.15
CA PHE A 55 6.95 8.99 -12.38
C PHE A 55 7.68 9.76 -11.26
N ASN A 56 8.11 9.10 -10.18
CA ASN A 56 8.74 9.74 -9.03
C ASN A 56 7.93 10.93 -8.49
N LEU A 57 6.60 10.80 -8.50
CA LEU A 57 5.69 11.89 -8.16
C LEU A 57 5.66 12.13 -6.64
N PRO A 58 5.93 13.36 -6.17
CA PRO A 58 5.78 13.76 -4.78
C PRO A 58 4.30 14.11 -4.53
N PHE A 59 3.45 13.11 -4.28
CA PHE A 59 2.00 13.34 -4.34
C PHE A 59 1.43 14.07 -3.11
N PHE A 60 2.16 14.10 -1.97
CA PHE A 60 1.70 14.75 -0.73
C PHE A 60 2.67 15.79 -0.13
N TYR A 61 3.94 15.80 -0.55
CA TYR A 61 4.94 16.79 -0.13
C TYR A 61 5.83 17.17 -1.31
N GLY A 62 6.34 18.40 -1.36
CA GLY A 62 7.12 18.93 -2.48
C GLY A 62 8.36 18.11 -2.86
N GLN A 63 8.93 18.44 -4.03
CA GLN A 63 10.09 17.78 -4.65
C GLN A 63 11.28 17.52 -3.69
N SER A 64 11.43 18.28 -2.61
CA SER A 64 12.48 18.08 -1.59
C SER A 64 12.34 16.80 -0.76
N GLN A 65 11.14 16.19 -0.69
CA GLN A 65 10.92 14.88 -0.05
C GLN A 65 10.83 13.73 -1.07
N SER A 66 10.98 14.04 -2.38
CA SER A 66 10.93 13.07 -3.48
C SER A 66 12.12 12.09 -3.50
N ALA A 67 13.18 12.37 -2.72
CA ALA A 67 14.36 11.52 -2.59
C ALA A 67 14.12 10.27 -1.69
N GLY A 68 12.96 9.62 -1.84
CA GLY A 68 12.83 8.18 -1.67
C GLY A 68 12.34 7.64 -0.33
N SER A 69 11.21 8.13 0.19
CA SER A 69 10.54 7.52 1.36
C SER A 69 9.01 7.50 1.26
N ASN A 70 8.42 7.44 0.07
CA ASN A 70 6.96 7.41 -0.03
C ASN A 70 6.44 6.03 0.40
N ALA A 71 6.06 5.91 1.67
CA ALA A 71 5.41 4.77 2.28
C ALA A 71 3.88 4.88 2.20
N ASN A 72 3.35 5.95 1.61
CA ASN A 72 1.92 6.25 1.64
C ASN A 72 1.12 5.23 0.83
N GLY A 73 1.65 4.77 -0.31
CA GLY A 73 1.03 3.67 -1.07
C GLY A 73 0.95 2.38 -0.24
N ALA A 74 1.96 2.09 0.58
CA ALA A 74 1.94 0.94 1.50
C ALA A 74 0.92 1.13 2.64
N VAL A 75 0.80 2.34 3.20
CA VAL A 75 -0.21 2.69 4.21
C VAL A 75 -1.62 2.55 3.65
N ILE A 76 -1.91 3.12 2.47
CA ILE A 76 -3.23 3.06 1.83
C ILE A 76 -3.58 1.60 1.46
N ALA A 77 -2.61 0.82 0.97
CA ALA A 77 -2.83 -0.60 0.69
C ALA A 77 -3.17 -1.38 1.97
N GLY A 78 -2.45 -1.11 3.05
CA GLY A 78 -2.71 -1.74 4.34
C GLY A 78 -4.05 -1.33 4.96
N LEU A 79 -4.45 -0.07 4.78
CA LEU A 79 -5.79 0.41 5.14
C LEU A 79 -6.87 -0.36 4.40
N GLY A 80 -6.75 -0.50 3.07
CA GLY A 80 -7.73 -1.22 2.25
C GLY A 80 -7.91 -2.68 2.68
N ILE A 81 -6.81 -3.41 2.88
CA ILE A 81 -6.84 -4.82 3.29
C ILE A 81 -7.33 -4.98 4.73
N GLY A 82 -6.91 -4.12 5.66
CA GLY A 82 -7.37 -4.17 7.05
C GLY A 82 -8.86 -3.83 7.20
N ILE A 83 -9.38 -2.93 6.34
CA ILE A 83 -10.80 -2.57 6.30
C ILE A 83 -11.64 -3.66 5.64
N ALA A 84 -11.13 -4.32 4.59
CA ALA A 84 -11.80 -5.46 4.00
C ALA A 84 -12.09 -6.48 5.12
N THR A 85 -13.36 -6.81 5.35
CA THR A 85 -13.84 -7.79 6.34
C THR A 85 -13.46 -9.20 5.95
N LEU A 86 -12.18 -9.43 6.07
CA LEU A 86 -11.47 -10.67 5.88
C LEU A 86 -11.26 -11.34 7.24
N ARG A 87 -11.34 -12.66 7.29
CA ARG A 87 -10.87 -13.42 8.46
C ARG A 87 -9.35 -13.32 8.55
N LEU A 88 -8.79 -13.51 9.74
CA LEU A 88 -7.33 -13.43 9.94
C LEU A 88 -6.50 -14.25 8.92
N PRO A 89 -6.88 -15.50 8.56
CA PRO A 89 -6.15 -16.24 7.52
C PRO A 89 -6.19 -15.57 6.15
N GLU A 90 -7.33 -14.97 5.79
CA GLU A 90 -7.49 -14.26 4.52
C GLU A 90 -6.61 -13.01 4.49
N VAL A 91 -6.55 -12.25 5.60
CA VAL A 91 -5.63 -11.10 5.74
C VAL A 91 -4.18 -11.53 5.51
N GLY A 92 -3.76 -12.66 6.08
CA GLY A 92 -2.43 -13.23 5.86
C GLY A 92 -2.15 -13.52 4.38
N ILE A 93 -3.10 -14.13 3.67
CA ILE A 93 -3.00 -14.39 2.23
C ILE A 93 -2.84 -13.07 1.45
N PHE A 94 -3.65 -12.06 1.76
CA PHE A 94 -3.58 -10.77 1.08
C PHE A 94 -2.27 -10.01 1.35
N ILE A 95 -1.70 -10.12 2.56
CA ILE A 95 -0.37 -9.58 2.85
C ILE A 95 0.68 -10.26 1.96
N LEU A 96 0.66 -11.58 1.86
CA LEU A 96 1.61 -12.34 1.02
C LEU A 96 1.47 -11.99 -0.46
N VAL A 97 0.24 -11.92 -0.97
CA VAL A 97 -0.05 -11.51 -2.35
C VAL A 97 0.41 -10.08 -2.60
N GLY A 98 0.15 -9.15 -1.68
CA GLY A 98 0.59 -7.76 -1.79
C GLY A 98 2.12 -7.62 -1.84
N ILE A 99 2.83 -8.38 -1.01
CA ILE A 99 4.30 -8.43 -1.03
C ILE A 99 4.80 -9.00 -2.36
N ALA A 100 4.27 -10.14 -2.80
CA ALA A 100 4.66 -10.77 -4.06
C ALA A 100 4.43 -9.82 -5.25
N PHE A 101 3.25 -9.21 -5.31
CA PHE A 101 2.89 -8.23 -6.33
C PHE A 101 3.85 -7.03 -6.32
N TYR A 102 4.16 -6.48 -5.14
CA TYR A 102 5.10 -5.37 -5.02
C TYR A 102 6.52 -5.74 -5.51
N LEU A 103 7.01 -6.94 -5.17
CA LEU A 103 8.30 -7.44 -5.64
C LEU A 103 8.33 -7.61 -7.17
N VAL A 104 7.22 -8.06 -7.77
CA VAL A 104 7.07 -8.11 -9.23
C VAL A 104 7.12 -6.70 -9.82
N LEU A 105 6.40 -5.74 -9.25
CA LEU A 105 6.42 -4.35 -9.72
C LEU A 105 7.82 -3.74 -9.72
N LEU A 106 8.63 -4.01 -8.70
CA LEU A 106 10.02 -3.52 -8.63
C LEU A 106 10.90 -4.06 -9.78
N LYS A 107 10.59 -5.24 -10.31
CA LYS A 107 11.31 -5.84 -11.44
C LYS A 107 10.81 -5.32 -12.78
N VAL A 108 9.50 -5.15 -12.92
CA VAL A 108 8.84 -4.89 -14.21
C VAL A 108 8.73 -3.40 -14.50
N VAL A 109 8.64 -2.54 -13.49
CA VAL A 109 8.52 -1.08 -13.68
C VAL A 109 9.92 -0.47 -13.78
N PRO A 110 10.38 -0.06 -14.98
CA PRO A 110 11.69 0.55 -15.13
C PRO A 110 11.73 1.88 -14.38
N LYS A 111 12.74 2.04 -13.52
CA LYS A 111 12.98 3.29 -12.81
C LYS A 111 13.28 4.37 -13.85
N ARG A 112 12.42 5.40 -13.98
CA ARG A 112 12.81 6.61 -14.72
C ARG A 112 14.02 7.21 -14.01
N ARG A 113 15.23 7.01 -14.54
CA ARG A 113 16.38 7.86 -14.20
C ARG A 113 15.97 9.25 -14.62
N GLY A 114 15.71 10.12 -13.64
CA GLY A 114 15.55 11.55 -13.93
C GLY A 114 16.70 11.96 -14.85
N ARG A 115 16.36 12.61 -15.98
CA ARG A 115 17.37 13.30 -16.78
C ARG A 115 18.20 14.10 -15.78
N LYS A 116 19.51 13.86 -15.74
CA LYS A 116 20.42 14.89 -15.27
C LYS A 116 20.20 16.04 -16.25
N THR A 117 19.43 17.04 -15.84
CA THR A 117 19.48 18.36 -16.46
C THR A 117 20.91 18.82 -16.21
N VAL A 118 21.69 18.81 -17.29
CA VAL A 118 23.03 19.38 -17.37
C VAL A 118 22.94 20.86 -17.04
#